data_AF-A0A6F8Y5C3-F1
#
_entry.id   AF-A0A6F8Y5C3-F1
#
_cell.length_a   1.000
_cell.length_b   1.000
_cell.length_c   1.000
_cell.angle_alpha   90.00
_cell.angle_beta   90.00
_cell.angle_gamma   90.00
#
_symmetry.space_group_name_H-M   'P 1'
#
loop_
_entity.id
_entity.type
_entity.pdbx_description
1 polymer ?
#
loop_
_entity_poly.entity_id
_entity_poly.type
_entity_poly.pdbx_seq_one_letter_code
_entity_poly.pdbx_strand_id
1 'polypeptide(L)'
;MEDGLFSLISLERGAGGLRPSAQEVLSRIDDALFDVFELTDGERDLVRDFFAYTLPLNQLRANSSALGPVGPAKLEVGLYEDLDRLGEHPLATYLRVFLGKWSAVLPQGGEFAWVVTAGLDIPAIMVALVPTRRGELPDSVAVDASWRSLMRRFAAAAGEDRGGRVLTEGVVRAVTDTEILVLKRNERRLWSASAAREDAEATMFRVAVAGR
;
A
#
# COMPACT_ATOMS: atom_id res chain seq x y z
N MET A 1 -53.47 -10.39 -21.28
CA MET A 1 -53.13 -10.00 -19.89
C MET A 1 -52.92 -11.31 -19.18
N GLU A 2 -51.72 -11.83 -18.99
CA GLU A 2 -50.42 -11.22 -18.71
C GLU A 2 -49.34 -12.01 -19.50
N ASP A 3 -48.54 -11.37 -20.35
CA ASP A 3 -47.42 -12.02 -21.05
C ASP A 3 -46.45 -10.95 -21.57
N GLY A 4 -45.84 -10.18 -20.65
CA GLY A 4 -45.13 -8.96 -21.05
C GLY A 4 -44.02 -8.46 -20.14
N LEU A 5 -43.40 -9.31 -19.30
CA LEU A 5 -42.35 -8.83 -18.37
C LEU A 5 -41.11 -9.74 -18.20
N PHE A 6 -41.00 -10.86 -18.92
CA PHE A 6 -39.81 -11.73 -18.87
C PHE A 6 -38.97 -11.76 -20.16
N SER A 7 -39.22 -10.85 -21.11
CA SER A 7 -38.56 -10.84 -22.43
C SER A 7 -37.37 -9.87 -22.55
N LEU A 8 -36.60 -9.63 -21.48
CA LEU A 8 -35.37 -8.81 -21.54
C LEU A 8 -34.09 -9.55 -21.13
N ILE A 9 -34.13 -10.87 -20.94
CA ILE A 9 -32.93 -11.70 -20.81
C ILE A 9 -32.82 -12.63 -22.04
N SER A 10 -32.89 -12.04 -23.23
CA SER A 10 -32.36 -12.70 -24.43
C SER A 10 -30.87 -12.40 -24.49
N LEU A 11 -30.12 -13.26 -23.81
CA LEU A 11 -28.66 -13.34 -23.90
C LEU A 11 -28.31 -13.68 -25.35
N GLU A 12 -27.80 -12.70 -26.10
CA GLU A 12 -27.15 -12.99 -27.36
C GLU A 12 -25.98 -13.95 -27.11
N ARG A 13 -26.09 -15.13 -27.73
CA ARG A 13 -25.00 -16.08 -27.89
C ARG A 13 -24.11 -15.59 -29.03
N GLY A 14 -22.89 -15.18 -28.71
CA GLY A 14 -21.84 -14.93 -29.68
C GLY A 14 -20.47 -14.78 -29.01
N ALA A 15 -19.51 -15.59 -29.43
CA ALA A 15 -18.09 -15.64 -29.03
C ALA A 15 -17.78 -16.29 -27.67
N GLY A 16 -16.86 -17.26 -27.69
CA GLY A 16 -16.37 -18.01 -26.53
C GLY A 16 -15.60 -17.17 -25.51
N GLY A 17 -16.30 -16.31 -24.78
CA GLY A 17 -15.81 -15.67 -23.57
C GLY A 17 -16.10 -16.53 -22.35
N LEU A 18 -15.08 -16.79 -21.53
CA LEU A 18 -15.26 -17.35 -20.19
C LEU A 18 -16.37 -16.56 -19.47
N ARG A 19 -17.35 -17.27 -18.90
CA ARG A 19 -18.34 -16.61 -18.03
C ARG A 19 -17.58 -15.95 -16.88
N PRO A 20 -17.86 -14.67 -16.58
CA PRO A 20 -17.18 -14.02 -15.47
C PRO A 20 -17.52 -14.78 -14.18
N SER A 21 -16.51 -14.95 -13.34
CA SER A 21 -16.66 -15.50 -12.00
C SER A 21 -17.61 -14.63 -11.18
N ALA A 22 -18.22 -15.20 -10.15
CA ALA A 22 -19.07 -14.44 -9.23
C ALA A 22 -18.29 -13.25 -8.62
N GLN A 23 -16.99 -13.42 -8.38
CA GLN A 23 -16.12 -12.37 -7.86
C GLN A 23 -15.94 -11.22 -8.85
N GLU A 24 -15.75 -11.52 -10.13
CA GLU A 24 -15.64 -10.49 -11.19
C GLU A 24 -16.95 -9.72 -11.36
N VAL A 25 -18.10 -10.42 -11.25
CA VAL A 25 -19.41 -9.75 -11.29
C VAL A 25 -19.59 -8.82 -10.10
N LEU A 26 -19.27 -9.27 -8.89
CA LEU A 26 -19.36 -8.44 -7.68
C LEU A 26 -18.41 -7.23 -7.76
N SER A 27 -17.17 -7.41 -8.21
CA SER A 27 -16.23 -6.30 -8.39
C SER A 27 -16.77 -5.24 -9.37
N ARG A 28 -17.41 -5.67 -10.46
CA ARG A 28 -18.03 -4.74 -11.42
C ARG A 28 -19.22 -4.00 -10.85
N ILE A 29 -20.00 -4.66 -9.98
CA ILE A 29 -21.13 -4.02 -9.28
C ILE A 29 -20.59 -2.98 -8.29
N ASP A 30 -19.54 -3.33 -7.52
CA ASP A 30 -18.90 -2.40 -6.60
C ASP A 30 -18.38 -1.16 -7.35
N ASP A 31 -17.69 -1.35 -8.48
CA ASP A 31 -17.19 -0.24 -9.30
C ASP A 31 -18.33 0.65 -9.84
N ALA A 32 -19.42 0.05 -10.31
CA ALA A 32 -20.59 0.80 -10.76
C ALA A 32 -21.26 1.57 -9.63
N LEU A 33 -21.34 0.98 -8.43
CA LEU A 33 -21.85 1.67 -7.24
C LEU A 33 -20.94 2.86 -6.88
N PHE A 34 -19.63 2.68 -6.92
CA PHE A 34 -18.69 3.76 -6.65
C PHE A 34 -18.82 4.90 -7.65
N ASP A 35 -19.07 4.60 -8.93
CA ASP A 35 -19.32 5.61 -9.95
C ASP A 35 -20.63 6.37 -9.71
N VAL A 36 -21.71 5.67 -9.33
CA VAL A 36 -23.01 6.29 -9.00
C VAL A 36 -22.91 7.23 -7.81
N PHE A 37 -22.09 6.88 -6.82
CA PHE A 37 -21.83 7.72 -5.65
C PHE A 37 -20.65 8.70 -5.85
N GLU A 38 -20.09 8.78 -7.05
CA GLU A 38 -18.97 9.66 -7.41
C GLU A 38 -17.77 9.55 -6.46
N LEU A 39 -17.49 8.34 -5.95
CA LEU A 39 -16.41 8.14 -5.01
C LEU A 39 -15.05 8.34 -5.70
N THR A 40 -14.19 9.12 -5.05
CA THR A 40 -12.77 9.27 -5.40
C THR A 40 -12.01 7.97 -5.19
N ASP A 41 -10.84 7.81 -5.85
CA ASP A 41 -9.99 6.64 -5.64
C ASP A 41 -9.65 6.39 -4.17
N GLY A 42 -9.48 7.46 -3.38
CA GLY A 42 -9.23 7.35 -1.94
C GLY A 42 -10.41 6.79 -1.17
N GLU A 43 -11.63 7.23 -1.49
CA GLU A 43 -12.86 6.70 -0.87
C GLU A 43 -13.14 5.27 -1.29
N ARG A 44 -12.90 4.92 -2.57
CA ARG A 44 -12.99 3.53 -3.05
C ARG A 44 -12.04 2.62 -2.29
N ASP A 45 -10.79 3.04 -2.11
CA ASP A 45 -9.79 2.29 -1.33
C ASP A 45 -10.23 2.11 0.13
N LEU A 46 -10.79 3.15 0.76
CA LEU A 46 -11.33 3.07 2.12
C LEU A 46 -12.46 2.05 2.23
N VAL A 47 -13.41 2.06 1.30
CA VAL A 47 -14.52 1.11 1.30
C VAL A 47 -14.02 -0.31 1.09
N ARG A 48 -13.15 -0.53 0.10
CA ARG A 48 -12.55 -1.85 -0.18
C ARG A 48 -11.76 -2.37 1.03
N ASP A 49 -10.93 -1.53 1.65
CA ASP A 49 -10.16 -1.91 2.83
C ASP A 49 -11.05 -2.16 4.05
N PHE A 50 -12.16 -1.44 4.19
CA PHE A 50 -13.14 -1.69 5.24
C PHE A 50 -13.69 -3.12 5.14
N PHE A 51 -14.13 -3.54 3.96
CA PHE A 51 -14.65 -4.89 3.75
C PHE A 51 -13.56 -5.97 3.78
N ALA A 52 -12.36 -5.66 3.29
CA ALA A 52 -11.24 -6.63 3.27
C ALA A 52 -10.64 -6.87 4.66
N TYR A 53 -10.57 -5.84 5.52
CA TYR A 53 -9.80 -5.90 6.76
C TYR A 53 -10.58 -5.50 8.00
N THR A 54 -11.25 -4.34 8.00
CA THR A 54 -11.90 -3.79 9.19
C THR A 54 -13.09 -4.64 9.63
N LEU A 55 -13.96 -5.00 8.69
CA LEU A 55 -15.14 -5.80 8.98
C LEU A 55 -14.78 -7.22 9.45
N PRO A 56 -13.90 -7.98 8.76
CA PRO A 56 -13.42 -9.27 9.26
C PRO A 56 -12.71 -9.16 10.62
N LEU A 57 -11.93 -8.09 10.85
CA LEU A 57 -11.30 -7.87 12.16
C LEU A 57 -12.33 -7.66 13.28
N ASN A 58 -13.40 -6.94 13.03
CA ASN A 58 -14.46 -6.73 14.02
C ASN A 58 -15.25 -8.02 14.32
N GLN A 59 -15.45 -8.87 13.30
CA GLN A 59 -16.21 -10.11 13.44
C GLN A 59 -15.37 -11.26 14.03
N LEU A 60 -14.14 -11.44 13.52
CA LEU A 60 -13.27 -12.58 13.83
C LEU A 60 -12.18 -12.24 14.87
N ARG A 61 -11.99 -10.96 15.19
CA ARG A 61 -11.01 -10.46 16.17
C ARG A 61 -9.61 -10.99 15.90
N ALA A 62 -9.00 -11.65 16.89
CA ALA A 62 -7.65 -12.21 16.80
C ALA A 62 -7.50 -13.26 15.68
N ASN A 63 -8.60 -13.85 15.19
CA ASN A 63 -8.59 -14.85 14.13
C ASN A 63 -8.73 -14.25 12.73
N SER A 64 -8.78 -12.93 12.60
CA SER A 64 -8.88 -12.26 11.30
C SER A 64 -7.58 -12.35 10.51
N SER A 65 -7.69 -12.66 9.22
CA SER A 65 -6.57 -12.60 8.26
C SER A 65 -5.95 -11.19 8.17
N ALA A 66 -6.66 -10.15 8.59
CA ALA A 66 -6.18 -8.77 8.66
C ALA A 66 -4.97 -8.59 9.60
N LEU A 67 -4.83 -9.46 10.61
CA LEU A 67 -3.67 -9.52 11.51
C LEU A 67 -2.57 -10.45 11.00
N GLY A 68 -2.84 -11.20 9.92
CA GLY A 68 -1.88 -12.14 9.34
C GLY A 68 -0.69 -11.43 8.69
N PRO A 69 0.45 -12.11 8.54
CA PRO A 69 1.63 -11.55 7.92
C PRO A 69 1.41 -11.30 6.43
N VAL A 70 2.14 -10.30 5.91
CA VAL A 70 2.18 -9.95 4.49
C VAL A 70 2.96 -11.00 3.68
N GLY A 71 3.87 -11.73 4.33
CA GLY A 71 4.78 -12.69 3.69
C GLY A 71 6.05 -12.02 3.18
N PRO A 72 7.06 -12.80 2.73
CA PRO A 72 8.27 -12.26 2.15
C PRO A 72 8.00 -11.70 0.75
N ALA A 73 8.56 -10.52 0.47
CA ALA A 73 8.52 -9.94 -0.87
C ALA A 73 9.49 -10.69 -1.81
N LYS A 74 9.09 -10.87 -3.06
CA LYS A 74 9.98 -11.45 -4.11
C LYS A 74 11.11 -10.51 -4.52
N LEU A 75 10.91 -9.22 -4.28
CA LEU A 75 11.83 -8.16 -4.60
C LEU A 75 11.89 -7.22 -3.39
N GLU A 76 13.11 -7.02 -2.88
CA GLU A 76 13.36 -6.21 -1.68
C GLU A 76 13.80 -4.79 -2.03
N VAL A 77 14.10 -4.52 -3.30
CA VAL A 77 14.55 -3.21 -3.78
C VAL A 77 14.08 -2.97 -5.21
N GLY A 78 13.67 -1.74 -5.53
CA GLY A 78 13.31 -1.39 -6.89
C GLY A 78 12.85 0.04 -7.08
N LEU A 79 12.39 0.32 -8.29
CA LEU A 79 11.78 1.58 -8.71
C LEU A 79 10.27 1.41 -8.92
N TYR A 80 9.56 2.48 -9.30
CA TYR A 80 8.12 2.40 -9.54
C TYR A 80 7.74 1.36 -10.61
N GLU A 81 8.55 1.21 -11.66
CA GLU A 81 8.35 0.22 -12.73
C GLU A 81 8.51 -1.23 -12.25
N ASP A 82 9.28 -1.46 -11.19
CA ASP A 82 9.47 -2.80 -10.62
C ASP A 82 8.25 -3.28 -9.82
N LEU A 83 7.28 -2.42 -9.52
CA LEU A 83 6.11 -2.78 -8.71
C LEU A 83 5.27 -3.89 -9.36
N ASP A 84 5.22 -3.98 -10.69
CA ASP A 84 4.50 -5.05 -11.39
C ASP A 84 5.14 -6.43 -11.13
N ARG A 85 6.45 -6.46 -10.83
CA ARG A 85 7.20 -7.69 -10.51
C ARG A 85 6.85 -8.26 -9.14
N LEU A 86 6.26 -7.44 -8.25
CA LEU A 86 5.73 -7.88 -6.97
C LEU A 86 4.39 -8.64 -7.12
N GLY A 87 3.71 -8.53 -8.27
CA GLY A 87 2.43 -9.17 -8.53
C GLY A 87 1.35 -8.74 -7.53
N GLU A 88 0.52 -9.69 -7.07
CA GLU A 88 -0.57 -9.46 -6.10
C GLU A 88 -0.10 -9.32 -4.64
N HIS A 89 1.20 -9.09 -4.41
CA HIS A 89 1.72 -8.92 -3.06
C HIS A 89 1.13 -7.66 -2.40
N PRO A 90 0.70 -7.67 -1.12
CA PRO A 90 0.06 -6.50 -0.49
C PRO A 90 0.92 -5.23 -0.53
N LEU A 91 2.25 -5.37 -0.43
CA LEU A 91 3.17 -4.24 -0.56
C LEU A 91 3.14 -3.58 -1.95
N ALA A 92 2.78 -4.30 -3.02
CA ALA A 92 2.73 -3.74 -4.37
C ALA A 92 1.68 -2.62 -4.45
N THR A 93 0.47 -2.89 -3.96
CA THR A 93 -0.61 -1.90 -3.87
C THR A 93 -0.23 -0.74 -2.95
N TYR A 94 0.33 -1.06 -1.78
CA TYR A 94 0.79 -0.06 -0.82
C TYR A 94 1.80 0.91 -1.45
N LEU A 95 2.89 0.38 -2.01
CA LEU A 95 3.95 1.18 -2.62
C LEU A 95 3.41 1.97 -3.81
N ARG A 96 2.57 1.39 -4.66
CA ARG A 96 1.99 2.08 -5.82
C ARG A 96 1.20 3.32 -5.41
N VAL A 97 0.35 3.18 -4.39
CA VAL A 97 -0.48 4.27 -3.88
C VAL A 97 0.37 5.32 -3.18
N PHE A 98 1.31 4.90 -2.33
CA PHE A 98 2.21 5.80 -1.61
C PHE A 98 3.08 6.62 -2.58
N LEU A 99 3.74 5.94 -3.51
CA LEU A 99 4.62 6.55 -4.51
C LEU A 99 3.85 7.44 -5.48
N GLY A 100 2.65 7.02 -5.90
CA GLY A 100 1.78 7.84 -6.74
C GLY A 100 1.43 9.17 -6.08
N LYS A 101 1.08 9.17 -4.78
CA LYS A 101 0.85 10.41 -4.03
C LYS A 101 2.10 11.29 -4.00
N TRP A 102 3.25 10.73 -3.66
CA TRP A 102 4.51 11.48 -3.57
C TRP A 102 5.04 11.99 -4.90
N SER A 103 4.81 11.28 -6.00
CA SER A 103 5.24 11.71 -7.34
C SER A 103 4.65 13.06 -7.77
N ALA A 104 3.48 13.43 -7.24
CA ALA A 104 2.82 14.70 -7.54
C ALA A 104 3.55 15.92 -6.94
N VAL A 105 4.39 15.70 -5.93
CA VAL A 105 5.12 16.78 -5.23
C VAL A 105 6.62 16.77 -5.51
N LEU A 106 7.13 15.77 -6.22
CA LEU A 106 8.53 15.72 -6.61
C LEU A 106 8.82 16.68 -7.77
N PRO A 107 10.05 17.22 -7.86
CA PRO A 107 10.51 17.93 -9.05
C PRO A 107 10.38 17.06 -10.31
N GLN A 108 10.25 17.71 -11.48
CA GLN A 108 10.19 16.99 -12.76
C GLN A 108 11.40 16.06 -12.93
N GLY A 109 11.13 14.81 -13.28
CA GLY A 109 12.16 13.76 -13.45
C GLY A 109 12.61 13.09 -12.16
N GLY A 110 12.10 13.51 -11.00
CA GLY A 110 12.29 12.80 -9.73
C GLY A 110 11.38 11.59 -9.59
N GLU A 111 11.89 10.56 -8.92
CA GLU A 111 11.11 9.42 -8.42
C GLU A 111 11.68 8.94 -7.08
N PHE A 112 11.15 7.84 -6.55
CA PHE A 112 11.72 7.16 -5.38
C PHE A 112 12.19 5.76 -5.74
N ALA A 113 13.39 5.43 -5.27
CA ALA A 113 13.77 4.04 -5.07
C ALA A 113 13.19 3.57 -3.74
N TRP A 114 12.69 2.33 -3.70
CA TRP A 114 12.15 1.71 -2.51
C TRP A 114 13.00 0.52 -2.07
N VAL A 115 13.07 0.31 -0.76
CA VAL A 115 13.67 -0.85 -0.12
C VAL A 115 12.69 -1.41 0.91
N VAL A 116 12.48 -2.72 0.89
CA VAL A 116 11.63 -3.47 1.81
C VAL A 116 12.51 -4.46 2.56
N THR A 117 12.45 -4.46 3.89
CA THR A 117 13.09 -5.48 4.72
C THR A 117 12.18 -5.88 5.86
N ALA A 118 12.13 -7.17 6.16
CA ALA A 118 11.46 -7.70 7.34
C ALA A 118 12.39 -7.64 8.55
N GLY A 119 11.81 -7.50 9.74
CA GLY A 119 12.51 -7.59 11.00
C GLY A 119 13.00 -9.01 11.27
N LEU A 120 14.24 -9.13 11.74
CA LEU A 120 14.82 -10.43 12.12
C LEU A 120 14.21 -10.95 13.43
N ASP A 121 14.05 -10.06 14.40
CA ASP A 121 13.67 -10.40 15.78
C ASP A 121 12.30 -9.81 16.20
N ILE A 122 11.65 -9.07 15.30
CA ILE A 122 10.34 -8.44 15.55
C ILE A 122 9.41 -8.62 14.34
N PRO A 123 8.09 -8.78 14.55
CA PRO A 123 7.12 -8.91 13.48
C PRO A 123 6.81 -7.55 12.85
N ALA A 124 7.82 -6.93 12.22
CA ALA A 124 7.73 -5.63 11.58
C ALA A 124 8.36 -5.66 10.18
N ILE A 125 7.92 -4.74 9.34
CA ILE A 125 8.49 -4.48 8.00
C ILE A 125 8.89 -3.01 7.97
N MET A 126 10.08 -2.75 7.47
CA MET A 126 10.58 -1.41 7.16
C MET A 126 10.52 -1.20 5.66
N VAL A 127 9.95 -0.06 5.26
CA VAL A 127 10.03 0.46 3.90
C VAL A 127 10.85 1.75 3.94
N ALA A 128 11.98 1.77 3.24
CA ALA A 128 12.76 2.97 3.00
C ALA A 128 12.52 3.48 1.59
N LEU A 129 12.37 4.79 1.44
CA LEU A 129 12.06 5.47 0.19
C LEU A 129 13.07 6.59 0.00
N VAL A 130 13.93 6.44 -0.99
CA VAL A 130 15.04 7.37 -1.27
C VAL A 130 14.74 8.12 -2.57
N PRO A 131 14.64 9.45 -2.55
CA PRO A 131 14.48 10.24 -3.76
C PRO A 131 15.65 9.99 -4.72
N THR A 132 15.34 9.82 -5.99
CA THR A 132 16.32 9.54 -7.04
C THR A 132 15.89 10.16 -8.37
N ARG A 133 16.79 10.16 -9.36
CA ARG A 133 16.43 10.47 -10.74
C ARG A 133 15.76 9.25 -11.36
N ARG A 134 14.85 9.51 -12.30
CA ARG A 134 14.14 8.46 -13.01
C ARG A 134 15.08 7.42 -13.64
N GLY A 135 14.87 6.15 -13.32
CA GLY A 135 15.64 5.00 -13.82
C GLY A 135 16.97 4.77 -13.10
N GLU A 136 17.32 5.57 -12.10
CA GLU A 136 18.58 5.46 -11.36
C GLU A 136 18.33 4.87 -9.97
N LEU A 137 18.89 3.70 -9.68
CA LEU A 137 18.91 3.18 -8.32
C LEU A 137 20.07 3.84 -7.55
N PRO A 138 19.82 4.52 -6.40
CA PRO A 138 20.88 5.16 -5.64
C PRO A 138 21.91 4.17 -5.11
N ASP A 139 23.19 4.55 -5.12
CA ASP A 139 24.27 3.74 -4.52
C ASP A 139 23.99 3.44 -3.04
N SER A 140 23.39 4.38 -2.30
CA SER A 140 23.02 4.18 -0.90
C SER A 140 22.04 3.02 -0.68
N VAL A 141 21.19 2.75 -1.68
CA VAL A 141 20.25 1.64 -1.69
C VAL A 141 20.93 0.35 -2.14
N ALA A 142 21.82 0.43 -3.13
CA ALA A 142 22.56 -0.73 -3.64
C ALA A 142 23.60 -1.28 -2.64
N VAL A 143 24.18 -0.42 -1.80
CA VAL A 143 25.30 -0.77 -0.91
C VAL A 143 24.86 -1.36 0.43
N ASP A 144 23.74 -0.90 1.03
CA ASP A 144 23.33 -1.37 2.35
C ASP A 144 21.81 -1.28 2.61
N ALA A 145 21.10 -2.29 2.09
CA ALA A 145 19.66 -2.50 2.29
C ALA A 145 19.33 -3.35 3.54
N SER A 146 20.30 -3.66 4.40
CA SER A 146 20.10 -4.59 5.51
C SER A 146 19.17 -4.03 6.59
N TRP A 147 18.36 -4.90 7.23
CA TRP A 147 17.50 -4.55 8.37
C TRP A 147 18.23 -3.71 9.44
N ARG A 148 19.43 -4.15 9.84
CA ARG A 148 20.23 -3.46 10.86
C ARG A 148 20.62 -2.05 10.42
N SER A 149 20.96 -1.86 9.15
CA SER A 149 21.33 -0.56 8.65
C SER A 149 20.14 0.38 8.55
N LEU A 150 19.01 -0.09 8.01
CA LEU A 150 17.78 0.70 7.98
C LEU A 150 17.32 1.08 9.40
N MET A 151 17.42 0.17 10.36
CA MET A 151 17.07 0.45 11.75
C MET A 151 17.97 1.51 12.39
N ARG A 152 19.28 1.53 12.08
CA ARG A 152 20.18 2.60 12.57
C ARG A 152 19.78 3.96 11.98
N ARG A 153 19.51 4.01 10.67
CA ARG A 153 19.05 5.23 9.98
C ARG A 153 17.70 5.70 10.55
N PHE A 154 16.80 4.76 10.79
CA PHE A 154 15.51 5.01 11.41
C PHE A 154 15.65 5.55 12.84
N ALA A 155 16.48 4.94 13.68
CA ALA A 155 16.69 5.41 15.05
C ALA A 155 17.27 6.84 15.07
N ALA A 156 18.21 7.14 14.17
CA ALA A 156 18.76 8.48 14.00
C ALA A 156 17.70 9.50 13.56
N ALA A 157 16.82 9.13 12.63
CA ALA A 157 15.77 10.00 12.09
C ALA A 157 14.56 10.16 13.02
N ALA A 158 14.21 9.11 13.76
CA ALA A 158 13.01 9.08 14.60
C ALA A 158 13.25 9.64 16.01
N GLY A 159 14.51 9.79 16.44
CA GLY A 159 14.87 10.12 17.82
C GLY A 159 14.75 8.92 18.77
N GLU A 160 15.46 8.96 19.90
CA GLU A 160 15.78 7.80 20.77
C GLU A 160 14.58 7.00 21.32
N ASP A 161 13.34 7.48 21.24
CA ASP A 161 12.17 6.87 21.93
C ASP A 161 11.10 6.25 21.02
N ARG A 162 11.39 6.07 19.72
CA ARG A 162 10.35 5.66 18.74
C ARG A 162 10.46 4.23 18.20
N GLY A 163 11.58 3.54 18.40
CA GLY A 163 11.76 2.17 17.89
C GLY A 163 10.80 1.15 18.51
N GLY A 164 10.54 1.24 19.81
CA GLY A 164 9.61 0.35 20.52
C GLY A 164 8.13 0.63 20.25
N ARG A 165 7.80 1.82 19.72
CA ARG A 165 6.42 2.25 19.47
C ARG A 165 5.75 1.53 18.32
N VAL A 166 6.49 0.88 17.40
CA VAL A 166 5.85 0.08 16.35
C VAL A 166 5.00 -1.05 16.93
N LEU A 167 5.39 -1.59 18.10
CA LEU A 167 4.64 -2.66 18.75
C LEU A 167 3.34 -2.16 19.40
N THR A 168 3.27 -0.88 19.79
CA THR A 168 2.09 -0.28 20.44
C THR A 168 1.23 0.55 19.49
N GLU A 169 1.84 1.39 18.66
CA GLU A 169 1.18 2.29 17.69
C GLU A 169 0.94 1.63 16.33
N GLY A 170 1.62 0.51 16.04
CA GLY A 170 1.46 -0.25 14.81
C GLY A 170 2.15 0.33 13.57
N VAL A 171 2.39 1.64 13.56
CA VAL A 171 3.12 2.37 12.51
C VAL A 171 3.98 3.45 13.13
N VAL A 172 5.21 3.57 12.68
CA VAL A 172 6.10 4.68 12.99
C VAL A 172 6.77 5.14 11.71
N ARG A 173 6.72 6.45 11.46
CA ARG A 173 7.24 7.08 10.25
C ARG A 173 8.38 7.99 10.66
N ALA A 174 9.39 8.12 9.83
CA ALA A 174 10.46 9.12 9.95
C ALA A 174 10.72 9.72 8.58
N VAL A 175 11.02 11.01 8.54
CA VAL A 175 11.33 11.74 7.30
C VAL A 175 12.59 12.52 7.55
N THR A 176 13.56 12.40 6.65
CA THR A 176 14.80 13.17 6.63
C THR A 176 14.87 13.97 5.33
N ASP A 177 15.93 14.74 5.16
CA ASP A 177 16.21 15.45 3.91
C ASP A 177 16.51 14.49 2.74
N THR A 178 16.83 13.23 3.04
CA THR A 178 17.34 12.26 2.05
C THR A 178 16.48 11.02 1.90
N GLU A 179 15.54 10.75 2.81
CA GLU A 179 14.67 9.58 2.72
C GLU A 179 13.41 9.68 3.58
N ILE A 180 12.44 8.83 3.25
CA ILE A 180 11.27 8.54 4.07
C ILE A 180 11.39 7.09 4.55
N LEU A 181 11.23 6.88 5.85
CA LEU A 181 11.26 5.57 6.47
C LEU A 181 9.91 5.28 7.11
N VAL A 182 9.32 4.14 6.75
CA VAL A 182 8.05 3.66 7.27
C VAL A 182 8.25 2.29 7.90
N LEU A 183 8.12 2.23 9.23
CA LEU A 183 8.20 1.02 10.02
C LEU A 183 6.79 0.64 10.49
N LYS A 184 6.27 -0.52 10.07
CA LYS A 184 4.96 -1.02 10.52
C LYS A 184 5.04 -2.44 11.00
N ARG A 185 4.06 -2.86 11.80
CA ARG A 185 3.87 -4.29 12.08
C ARG A 185 3.64 -5.05 10.79
N ASN A 186 4.07 -6.31 10.78
CA ASN A 186 3.86 -7.24 9.68
C ASN A 186 2.41 -7.77 9.73
N GLU A 187 1.45 -6.90 9.46
CA GLU A 187 0.02 -7.19 9.52
C GLU A 187 -0.65 -6.62 8.26
N ARG A 188 -1.36 -7.47 7.49
CA ARG A 188 -1.89 -7.11 6.16
C ARG A 188 -2.65 -5.78 6.11
N ARG A 189 -3.50 -5.50 7.10
CA ARG A 189 -4.30 -4.26 7.11
C ARG A 189 -3.46 -2.97 7.18
N LEU A 190 -2.23 -3.03 7.67
CA LEU A 190 -1.35 -1.86 7.79
C LEU A 190 -0.65 -1.54 6.46
N TRP A 191 -0.74 -2.45 5.50
CA TRP A 191 -0.11 -2.38 4.18
C TRP A 191 -1.16 -2.33 3.07
N SER A 192 -2.32 -1.73 3.35
CA SER A 192 -3.42 -1.57 2.40
C SER A 192 -3.33 -0.26 1.61
N ALA A 193 -4.21 -0.08 0.63
CA ALA A 193 -4.24 1.14 -0.20
C ALA A 193 -4.60 2.39 0.62
N SER A 194 -5.62 2.33 1.48
CA SER A 194 -5.98 3.44 2.36
C SER A 194 -4.88 3.75 3.37
N ALA A 195 -4.23 2.73 3.94
CA ALA A 195 -3.07 2.91 4.80
C ALA A 195 -1.90 3.61 4.08
N ALA A 196 -1.68 3.31 2.79
CA ALA A 196 -0.68 4.01 1.99
C ALA A 196 -0.99 5.50 1.80
N ARG A 197 -2.27 5.86 1.63
CA ARG A 197 -2.68 7.27 1.50
C ARG A 197 -2.47 8.03 2.81
N GLU A 198 -2.90 7.46 3.92
CA GLU A 198 -2.70 8.05 5.24
C GLU A 198 -1.20 8.27 5.53
N ASP A 199 -0.37 7.27 5.23
CA ASP A 199 1.08 7.36 5.38
C ASP A 199 1.71 8.42 4.48
N ALA A 200 1.28 8.51 3.21
CA ALA A 200 1.78 9.51 2.28
C ALA A 200 1.42 10.92 2.77
N GLU A 201 0.16 11.14 3.18
CA GLU A 201 -0.31 12.42 3.70
C GLU A 201 0.40 12.81 4.99
N ALA A 202 0.58 11.87 5.92
CA ALA A 202 1.30 12.09 7.18
C ALA A 202 2.78 12.45 6.95
N THR A 203 3.44 11.81 5.98
CA THR A 203 4.84 12.10 5.65
C THR A 203 5.00 13.43 4.92
N MET A 204 4.11 13.76 3.98
CA MET A 204 4.08 15.07 3.33
C MET A 204 3.84 16.21 4.31
N PHE A 205 2.91 16.02 5.25
CA PHE A 205 2.63 17.00 6.30
C PHE A 205 3.88 17.30 7.14
N ARG A 206 4.66 16.26 7.47
CA ARG A 206 5.92 16.44 8.22
C ARG A 206 6.94 17.28 7.46
N VAL A 207 7.10 17.07 6.15
CA VAL A 207 7.97 17.90 5.32
C VAL A 207 7.48 19.35 5.29
N ALA A 208 6.18 19.57 5.13
CA ALA A 208 5.59 20.89 5.10
C ALA A 208 5.68 21.67 6.43
N VAL A 209 5.82 20.96 7.56
CA VAL A 209 6.07 21.58 8.87
C VAL A 209 7.56 21.79 9.13
N ALA A 210 8.43 20.86 8.73
CA ALA A 210 9.88 20.98 8.92
C ALA A 210 10.52 22.07 8.05
N GLY A 211 9.90 22.42 6.92
CA GLY A 211 10.35 23.52 6.04
C GLY A 211 9.89 24.93 6.45
N ARG A 212 9.27 25.10 7.63
CA ARG A 212 8.90 26.42 8.20
C ARG A 212 9.85 26.81 9.32
#